data_AF-A0A2D3I3Q0-F1
#
_entry.id   AF-A0A2D3I3Q0-F1
#
_cell.length_a   1.000
_cell.length_b   1.000
_cell.length_c   1.000
_cell.angle_alpha   90.00
_cell.angle_beta   90.00
_cell.angle_gamma   90.00
#
_symmetry.space_group_name_H-M   'P 1'
#
loop_
_entity.id
_entity.type
_entity.pdbx_description
1 polymer ?
#
loop_
_entity_poly.entity_id
_entity_poly.type
_entity_poly.pdbx_seq_one_letter_code
_entity_poly.pdbx_strand_id
1 'polypeptide(L)'
;SILRNALGIQQVPPNIALYGLALVLSLFIMGPTLLAVKERWHPVQVAGAPFWTSEWDSKALAPYRQFLQKNSEEKEANYFRNLIKRTWPEDIKRKIKPDSLLILIPAFTVSQLTQAFRIGLLIYLPFLAIDLLI
;
A
#
# COMPACT_ATOMS: atom_id res chain seq x y z
N SER A 1 -11.12 -11.82 -4.73
CA SER A 1 -12.29 -12.44 -4.07
C SER A 1 -13.62 -11.88 -4.59
N ILE A 2 -13.78 -10.54 -4.71
CA ILE A 2 -15.02 -9.91 -5.23
C ILE A 2 -15.44 -10.47 -6.59
N LEU A 3 -14.51 -10.62 -7.53
CA LEU A 3 -14.77 -11.18 -8.86
C LEU A 3 -15.30 -12.63 -8.83
N ARG A 4 -14.86 -13.44 -7.85
CA ARG A 4 -15.33 -14.82 -7.71
C ARG A 4 -16.77 -14.84 -7.20
N ASN A 5 -17.08 -14.01 -6.20
CA ASN A 5 -18.44 -13.86 -5.70
C ASN A 5 -19.37 -13.32 -6.79
N ALA A 6 -18.88 -12.40 -7.61
CA ALA A 6 -19.59 -11.82 -8.74
C ALA A 6 -20.01 -12.86 -9.81
N LEU A 7 -19.22 -13.92 -9.99
CA LEU A 7 -19.45 -14.95 -11.00
C LEU A 7 -20.29 -16.14 -10.46
N GLY A 8 -20.71 -16.13 -9.20
CA GLY A 8 -21.50 -17.22 -8.59
C GLY A 8 -20.74 -18.55 -8.39
N ILE A 9 -19.44 -18.60 -8.73
CA ILE A 9 -18.60 -19.81 -8.66
C ILE A 9 -17.93 -19.92 -7.29
N GLN A 10 -18.36 -20.88 -6.46
CA GLN A 10 -17.91 -20.97 -5.06
C GLN A 10 -16.52 -21.60 -4.88
N GLN A 11 -16.01 -22.38 -5.84
CA GLN A 11 -14.83 -23.25 -5.60
C GLN A 11 -13.68 -23.09 -6.61
N VAL A 12 -13.89 -22.43 -7.76
CA VAL A 12 -12.85 -22.25 -8.78
C VAL A 12 -12.67 -20.76 -9.08
N PRO A 13 -11.43 -20.23 -9.10
CA PRO A 13 -10.16 -20.85 -8.70
C PRO A 13 -9.95 -20.91 -7.16
N PRO A 14 -9.11 -21.83 -6.65
CA PRO A 14 -8.76 -21.91 -5.22
C PRO A 14 -8.14 -20.61 -4.69
N ASN A 15 -8.45 -20.24 -3.43
CA ASN A 15 -7.89 -19.04 -2.78
C ASN A 15 -6.36 -19.00 -2.80
N ILE A 16 -5.71 -20.14 -2.60
CA ILE A 16 -4.24 -20.26 -2.56
C ILE A 16 -3.62 -19.87 -3.91
N ALA A 17 -4.22 -20.30 -5.02
CA ALA A 17 -3.76 -19.93 -6.35
C ALA A 17 -3.90 -18.42 -6.59
N LEU A 18 -5.02 -17.83 -6.15
CA LEU A 18 -5.25 -16.38 -6.24
C LEU A 18 -4.24 -15.59 -5.40
N TYR A 19 -3.91 -16.06 -4.19
CA TYR A 19 -2.90 -15.43 -3.35
C TYR A 19 -1.50 -15.52 -3.98
N GLY A 20 -1.14 -16.66 -4.55
CA GLY A 20 0.11 -16.83 -5.29
C GLY A 20 0.21 -15.85 -6.46
N LEU A 21 -0.85 -15.77 -7.28
CA LEU A 21 -0.89 -14.83 -8.40
C LEU A 21 -0.81 -13.37 -7.93
N ALA A 22 -1.57 -13.00 -6.91
CA ALA A 22 -1.56 -11.64 -6.36
C ALA A 22 -0.17 -11.24 -5.84
N LEU A 23 0.53 -12.16 -5.18
CA LEU A 23 1.87 -11.92 -4.65
C LEU A 23 2.88 -11.76 -5.80
N VAL A 24 2.87 -12.64 -6.79
CA VAL A 24 3.76 -12.56 -7.97
C VAL A 24 3.55 -11.23 -8.71
N LEU A 25 2.30 -10.85 -8.96
CA LEU A 25 1.98 -9.57 -9.61
C LEU A 25 2.42 -8.37 -8.75
N SER A 26 2.23 -8.44 -7.43
CA SER A 26 2.67 -7.39 -6.52
C SER A 26 4.18 -7.20 -6.56
N LEU A 27 4.95 -8.29 -6.51
CA LEU A 27 6.41 -8.26 -6.62
C LEU A 27 6.87 -7.75 -7.98
N PHE A 28 6.22 -8.18 -9.06
CA PHE A 28 6.53 -7.72 -10.41
C PHE A 28 6.33 -6.21 -10.57
N ILE A 29 5.19 -5.68 -10.09
CA ILE A 29 4.89 -4.23 -10.11
C ILE A 29 5.86 -3.46 -9.19
N MET A 30 6.21 -4.03 -8.04
CA MET A 30 7.14 -3.40 -7.09
C MET A 30 8.62 -3.52 -7.49
N GLY A 31 8.97 -4.37 -8.47
CA GLY A 31 10.34 -4.60 -8.95
C GLY A 31 11.21 -3.34 -9.05
N PRO A 32 10.82 -2.28 -9.79
CA PRO A 32 11.62 -1.07 -9.90
C PRO A 32 11.82 -0.33 -8.57
N THR A 33 10.83 -0.37 -7.67
CA THR A 33 10.93 0.27 -6.36
C THR A 33 11.93 -0.49 -5.47
N LEU A 34 11.88 -1.82 -5.48
CA LEU A 34 12.79 -2.67 -4.72
C LEU A 34 14.24 -2.50 -5.21
N LEU A 35 14.45 -2.43 -6.53
CA LEU A 35 15.77 -2.17 -7.11
C LEU A 35 16.29 -0.79 -6.72
N ALA A 36 15.47 0.26 -6.80
CA ALA A 36 15.87 1.61 -6.41
C ALA A 36 16.20 1.72 -4.90
N VAL A 37 15.46 1.00 -4.04
CA VAL A 37 15.79 0.90 -2.61
C VAL A 37 17.13 0.20 -2.42
N LYS A 38 17.36 -0.91 -3.14
CA LYS A 38 18.63 -1.66 -3.09
C LYS A 38 19.83 -0.84 -3.62
N GLU A 39 19.66 -0.01 -4.63
CA GLU A 39 20.74 0.85 -5.13
C GLU A 39 21.11 1.94 -4.12
N ARG A 40 20.11 2.49 -3.43
CA ARG A 40 20.30 3.48 -2.35
C ARG A 40 20.70 2.83 -1.02
N TRP A 41 20.69 1.50 -0.97
CA TRP A 41 21.23 0.72 0.12
C TRP A 41 22.76 0.75 0.04
N HIS A 42 23.34 1.81 0.59
CA HIS A 42 24.72 1.73 1.04
C HIS A 42 24.67 1.21 2.47
N PRO A 43 25.18 0.00 2.76
CA PRO A 43 25.38 -0.39 4.14
C PRO A 43 26.41 0.60 4.68
N VAL A 44 25.99 1.54 5.52
CA VAL A 44 26.92 2.17 6.44
C VAL A 44 27.37 1.01 7.33
N GLN A 45 28.46 0.34 6.93
CA GLN A 45 29.18 -0.62 7.75
C GLN A 45 29.84 0.16 8.89
N VAL A 46 29.04 0.73 9.79
CA VAL A 46 29.53 0.89 11.16
C VAL A 46 29.28 -0.48 11.78
N ALA A 47 30.34 -1.27 11.90
CA ALA A 47 30.29 -2.50 12.66
C ALA A 47 29.71 -2.18 14.05
N GLY A 48 28.52 -2.73 14.37
CA GLY A 48 27.82 -2.48 15.63
C GLY A 48 26.74 -1.41 15.63
N ALA A 49 26.44 -0.72 14.51
CA ALA A 49 25.27 0.15 14.46
C ALA A 49 23.95 -0.66 14.44
N PRO A 50 22.92 -0.25 15.19
CA PRO A 50 21.60 -0.85 15.09
C PRO A 50 21.09 -0.83 13.65
N PHE A 51 20.44 -1.91 13.22
CA PHE A 51 19.82 -2.05 11.88
C PHE A 51 18.89 -0.87 11.53
N TRP A 52 18.37 -0.16 12.54
CA TRP A 52 17.50 0.99 12.42
C TRP A 52 18.24 2.28 12.78
N THR A 53 19.11 2.78 11.89
CA THR A 53 19.65 4.15 12.04
C THR A 53 18.69 5.17 11.41
N SER A 54 18.72 6.43 11.88
CA SER A 54 17.95 7.53 11.26
C SER A 54 18.32 7.76 9.78
N GLU A 55 19.51 7.32 9.38
CA GLU A 55 20.00 7.43 8.01
C GLU A 55 19.32 6.42 7.06
N TRP A 56 19.06 5.20 7.54
CA TRP A 56 18.28 4.17 6.83
C TRP A 56 16.88 4.67 6.49
N ASP A 57 16.21 5.23 7.49
CA ASP A 57 14.88 5.81 7.31
C ASP A 57 14.99 6.92 6.25
N SER A 58 15.92 7.87 6.37
CA SER A 58 15.91 9.05 5.49
C SER A 58 16.25 8.80 4.00
N LYS A 59 17.24 7.97 3.66
CA LYS A 59 17.75 7.86 2.27
C LYS A 59 17.32 6.58 1.54
N ALA A 60 17.43 5.42 2.18
CA ALA A 60 17.18 4.13 1.52
C ALA A 60 15.70 3.93 1.18
N LEU A 61 14.79 4.37 2.06
CA LEU A 61 13.34 4.22 1.89
C LEU A 61 12.69 5.32 1.04
N ALA A 62 13.46 6.27 0.51
CA ALA A 62 12.92 7.35 -0.32
C ALA A 62 12.14 6.85 -1.57
N PRO A 63 12.60 5.85 -2.35
CA PRO A 63 11.82 5.31 -3.47
C PRO A 63 10.52 4.66 -3.00
N TYR A 64 10.55 4.00 -1.84
CA TYR A 64 9.36 3.37 -1.25
C TYR A 64 8.33 4.42 -0.82
N ARG A 65 8.75 5.52 -0.17
CA ARG A 65 7.86 6.66 0.13
C ARG A 65 7.25 7.24 -1.13
N GLN A 66 8.06 7.43 -2.17
CA GLN A 66 7.59 7.96 -3.45
C GLN A 66 6.56 7.04 -4.10
N PHE A 67 6.77 5.73 -4.04
CA PHE A 67 5.79 4.74 -4.49
C PHE A 67 4.48 4.87 -3.71
N LEU A 68 4.53 4.94 -2.38
CA LEU A 68 3.32 5.10 -1.56
C LEU A 68 2.60 6.41 -1.88
N GLN A 69 3.32 7.53 -1.97
CA GLN A 69 2.73 8.84 -2.30
C GLN A 69 2.06 8.83 -3.67
N LYS A 70 2.72 8.26 -4.69
CA LYS A 70 2.18 8.18 -6.05
C LYS A 70 0.90 7.33 -6.13
N ASN A 71 0.79 6.31 -5.29
CA ASN A 71 -0.31 5.36 -5.30
C ASN A 71 -1.31 5.56 -4.14
N SER A 72 -1.27 6.71 -3.47
CA SER A 72 -2.23 7.08 -2.42
C SER A 72 -2.98 8.34 -2.83
N GLU A 73 -4.26 8.43 -2.48
CA GLU A 73 -4.99 9.68 -2.62
C GLU A 73 -4.48 10.69 -1.58
N GLU A 74 -4.19 11.92 -2.00
CA GLU A 74 -3.63 12.95 -1.11
C GLU A 74 -4.57 13.27 0.07
N LYS A 75 -5.88 13.17 -0.15
CA LYS A 75 -6.90 13.34 0.89
C LYS A 75 -6.72 12.35 2.05
N GLU A 76 -6.36 11.10 1.76
CA GLU A 76 -6.15 10.06 2.77
C GLU A 76 -4.88 10.34 3.56
N ALA A 77 -3.80 10.73 2.87
CA ALA A 77 -2.56 11.16 3.54
C ALA A 77 -2.81 12.37 4.46
N ASN A 78 -3.60 13.34 4.01
CA ASN A 78 -3.98 14.52 4.81
C ASN A 78 -4.85 14.15 6.01
N TYR A 79 -5.77 13.21 5.85
CA TYR A 79 -6.57 12.70 6.96
C TYR A 79 -5.68 12.12 8.07
N PHE A 80 -4.75 11.22 7.74
CA PHE A 80 -3.84 10.64 8.74
C PHE A 80 -2.86 11.66 9.34
N ARG A 81 -2.37 12.63 8.55
CA ARG A 81 -1.59 13.77 9.09
C ARG A 81 -2.37 14.55 10.15
N ASN A 82 -3.63 14.87 9.85
CA ASN A 82 -4.49 15.62 10.76
C ASN A 82 -4.85 14.80 12.00
N LEU A 83 -5.04 13.49 11.84
CA LEU A 83 -5.31 12.58 12.95
C LEU A 83 -4.13 12.54 13.93
N ILE A 84 -2.89 12.40 13.44
CA ILE A 84 -1.69 12.47 14.29
C ILE A 84 -1.60 13.83 14.98
N LYS A 85 -1.82 14.93 14.24
CA LYS A 85 -1.81 16.28 14.81
C LYS A 85 -2.85 16.50 15.91
N ARG A 86 -3.98 15.79 15.89
CA ARG A 86 -5.05 15.94 16.88
C ARG A 86 -4.86 15.01 18.08
N THR A 87 -4.49 13.76 17.83
CA THR A 87 -4.64 12.69 18.82
C THR A 87 -3.33 12.36 19.54
N TRP A 88 -2.17 12.65 18.93
CA TRP A 88 -0.89 12.23 19.50
C TRP A 88 -0.35 13.26 20.52
N PRO A 89 0.57 12.85 21.41
CA PRO A 89 1.34 13.77 22.25
C PRO A 89 2.26 14.72 21.43
N GLU A 90 2.46 15.95 21.91
CA GLU A 90 3.24 17.00 21.20
C GLU A 90 4.73 16.65 21.01
N ASP A 91 5.31 15.91 21.95
CA ASP A 91 6.70 15.43 21.90
C ASP A 91 6.93 14.42 20.76
N ILE A 92 5.89 13.68 20.39
CA ILE A 92 5.93 12.72 19.27
C ILE A 92 5.62 13.43 17.96
N LYS A 93 4.65 14.36 17.93
CA LYS A 93 4.30 15.14 16.72
C LYS A 93 5.50 15.83 16.09
N ARG A 94 6.36 16.45 16.90
CA ARG A 94 7.55 17.19 16.42
C ARG A 94 8.58 16.31 15.74
N LYS A 95 8.57 15.00 16.00
CA LYS A 95 9.52 14.03 15.43
C LYS A 95 9.00 13.40 14.13
N ILE A 96 7.72 13.55 13.82
CA ILE A 96 7.10 12.93 12.65
C ILE A 96 7.18 13.86 11.46
N LYS A 97 7.85 13.39 10.41
CA LYS A 97 7.89 14.07 9.12
C LYS A 97 6.55 13.94 8.38
N PRO A 98 6.15 14.91 7.53
CA PRO A 98 4.92 14.84 6.74
C PRO A 98 4.83 13.65 5.77
N ASP A 99 5.97 13.07 5.41
CA ASP A 99 6.15 11.89 4.55
C ASP A 99 6.49 10.62 5.36
N SER A 100 6.24 10.62 6.68
CA SER A 100 6.47 9.46 7.53
C SER A 100 5.71 8.24 7.00
N LEU A 101 6.34 7.08 7.06
CA LEU A 101 5.72 5.80 6.71
C LEU A 101 4.51 5.49 7.60
N LEU A 102 4.49 6.00 8.84
CA LEU A 102 3.34 5.90 9.75
C LEU A 102 2.08 6.60 9.21
N ILE A 103 2.25 7.56 8.30
CA ILE A 103 1.16 8.25 7.60
C ILE A 103 0.91 7.59 6.25
N LEU A 104 1.97 7.35 5.48
CA LEU A 104 1.87 6.92 4.09
C LEU A 104 1.33 5.49 3.96
N ILE A 105 1.72 4.58 4.85
CA ILE A 105 1.26 3.18 4.81
C ILE A 105 -0.27 3.09 5.00
N PRO A 106 -0.86 3.63 6.09
CA PRO A 106 -2.31 3.54 6.25
C PRO A 106 -3.08 4.34 5.18
N ALA A 107 -2.56 5.48 4.73
CA ALA A 107 -3.15 6.23 3.61
C ALA A 107 -3.18 5.43 2.30
N PHE A 108 -2.09 4.74 1.97
CA PHE A 108 -2.01 3.85 0.83
C PHE A 108 -3.00 2.70 0.95
N THR A 109 -3.06 2.04 2.11
CA THR A 109 -3.99 0.93 2.33
C THR A 109 -5.44 1.33 2.09
N VAL A 110 -5.89 2.46 2.64
CA VAL A 110 -7.27 2.96 2.44
C VAL A 110 -7.52 3.34 0.98
N SER A 111 -6.54 3.99 0.34
CA SER A 111 -6.63 4.36 -1.07
C SER A 111 -6.79 3.13 -1.97
N GLN A 112 -5.93 2.13 -1.78
CA GLN A 112 -5.97 0.89 -2.57
C GLN A 112 -7.21 0.06 -2.29
N LEU A 113 -7.70 0.01 -1.04
CA LEU A 113 -8.96 -0.67 -0.72
C LEU A 113 -10.14 -0.02 -1.45
N THR A 114 -10.19 1.32 -1.46
CA THR A 114 -11.23 2.07 -2.17
C THR A 114 -11.18 1.79 -3.67
N GLN A 115 -9.99 1.82 -4.27
CA GLN A 115 -9.80 1.52 -5.70
C GLN A 115 -10.16 0.07 -6.03
N ALA A 116 -9.74 -0.90 -5.19
CA ALA A 116 -10.09 -2.30 -5.36
C ALA A 116 -11.61 -2.54 -5.29
N PHE A 117 -12.30 -1.85 -4.38
CA PHE A 117 -13.76 -1.92 -4.29
C PHE A 117 -14.43 -1.32 -5.53
N ARG A 118 -13.97 -0.15 -6.01
CA ARG A 118 -14.48 0.48 -7.24
C ARG A 118 -14.33 -0.44 -8.45
N ILE A 119 -13.14 -1.02 -8.64
CA ILE A 119 -12.87 -1.98 -9.71
C ILE A 119 -13.78 -3.20 -9.56
N GLY A 120 -13.89 -3.75 -8.35
CA GLY A 120 -14.77 -4.88 -8.07
C GLY A 120 -16.24 -4.60 -8.40
N LEU A 121 -16.74 -3.42 -8.05
CA LEU A 121 -18.11 -3.00 -8.35
C LEU A 121 -18.33 -2.80 -9.85
N LEU A 122 -17.40 -2.15 -10.55
CA LEU A 122 -17.49 -1.96 -12.01
C LEU A 122 -17.53 -3.30 -12.76
N ILE A 123 -16.74 -4.28 -12.33
CA ILE A 123 -16.77 -5.62 -12.93
C ILE A 123 -18.06 -6.36 -12.55
N TYR A 124 -18.66 -6.07 -11.39
CA TYR A 124 -19.91 -6.70 -10.96
C TYR A 124 -21.15 -6.20 -11.73
N LEU A 125 -21.18 -4.92 -12.13
CA LEU A 125 -22.31 -4.30 -12.83
C LEU A 125 -22.88 -5.08 -14.02
N PRO A 126 -22.08 -5.60 -14.99
CA PRO A 126 -22.64 -6.34 -16.12
C PRO A 126 -23.34 -7.64 -15.69
N PHE A 127 -22.81 -8.36 -14.69
CA PHE A 127 -23.44 -9.58 -14.19
C PHE A 127 -24.76 -9.27 -13.48
N LEU A 128 -24.78 -8.21 -12.67
CA LEU A 128 -26.00 -7.73 -12.02
C LEU A 128 -27.07 -7.34 -13.06
N ALA A 129 -26.68 -6.69 -14.16
CA ALA A 129 -27.61 -6.31 -15.22
C ALA A 129 -28.22 -7.53 -15.92
N ILE A 130 -27.43 -8.58 -16.16
CA ILE A 130 -27.91 -9.84 -16.74
C ILE A 130 -28.90 -10.51 -15.78
N ASP A 131 -28.56 -10.59 -14.48
CA ASP A 131 -29.42 -11.21 -13.46
C ASP A 131 -30.78 -10.50 -13.30
N LEU A 132 -30.87 -9.19 -13.58
CA LEU A 132 -32.11 -8.43 -13.50
C LEU A 132 -32.97 -8.50 -14.78
N LEU A 133 -32.36 -8.83 -15.92
CA LEU A 133 -33.05 -8.90 -17.21
C LEU A 133 -33.70 -10.27 -17.48
N ILE A 134 -33.19 -11.33 -16.84
CA ILE A 134 -33.71 -12.70 -16.92
C ILE A 134 -34.86 -12.87 -15.92
#